data_AF-A0AAW2JAL1-F1
#
_entry.id   AF-A0AAW2JAL1-F1
#
_cell.length_a   1.000
_cell.length_b   1.000
_cell.length_c   1.000
_cell.angle_alpha   90.00
_cell.angle_beta   90.00
_cell.angle_gamma   90.00
#
_symmetry.space_group_name_H-M   'P 1'
#
loop_
_entity.id
_entity.type
_entity.pdbx_description
1 polymer ?
#
loop_
_entity_poly.entity_id
_entity_poly.type
_entity_poly.pdbx_seq_one_letter_code
_entity_poly.pdbx_strand_id
1 'polypeptide(L)'
;MAAAAPPPIIKVAALCGSLRKGSYNRGLLRADGTYPPVVEAFRQKILAADSVLFASPEYNYSVTGPLKNAIDWASRPPNVWADKAAAIVSAGGGFGGGRSQYHLRQTGVYLNLHFINKPEFFLNAFQPPPKFDTEGNLIDVAAKEKLKEILLSLYTFTLRLQGKCA
;
A
#
# COMPACT_ATOMS: atom_id res chain seq x y z
N MET A 1 -63.96 3.82 5.56
CA MET A 1 -62.60 3.79 6.14
C MET A 1 -61.62 4.10 5.01
N ALA A 2 -60.79 5.14 5.15
CA ALA A 2 -59.83 5.54 4.12
C ALA A 2 -58.63 4.57 4.07
N ALA A 3 -58.18 4.23 2.86
CA ALA A 3 -57.01 3.37 2.66
C ALA A 3 -55.72 4.09 3.10
N ALA A 4 -54.88 3.41 3.88
CA ALA A 4 -53.60 3.93 4.33
C ALA A 4 -52.63 4.09 3.14
N ALA A 5 -51.95 5.23 3.06
CA ALA A 5 -50.94 5.48 2.05
C ALA A 5 -49.77 4.48 2.18
N PRO A 6 -49.17 4.03 1.05
CA PRO A 6 -48.05 3.11 1.10
C PRO A 6 -46.86 3.73 1.84
N PRO A 7 -46.10 2.92 2.60
CA PRO A 7 -44.95 3.41 3.33
C PRO A 7 -43.92 4.01 2.38
N PRO A 8 -43.22 5.08 2.79
CA PRO A 8 -42.25 5.76 1.94
C PRO A 8 -41.11 4.83 1.55
N ILE A 9 -40.77 4.82 0.27
CA ILE A 9 -39.63 4.07 -0.25
C ILE A 9 -38.35 4.87 0.02
N ILE A 10 -37.41 4.30 0.78
CA ILE A 10 -36.08 4.88 1.01
C ILE A 10 -35.06 4.17 0.12
N LYS A 11 -34.25 4.94 -0.59
CA LYS A 11 -33.11 4.44 -1.36
C LYS A 11 -31.85 4.56 -0.51
N VAL A 12 -31.22 3.43 -0.19
CA VAL A 12 -29.98 3.39 0.60
C VAL A 12 -28.82 2.97 -0.29
N ALA A 13 -27.80 3.82 -0.39
CA ALA A 13 -26.52 3.44 -0.98
C ALA A 13 -25.66 2.76 0.10
N ALA A 14 -25.29 1.51 -0.10
CA ALA A 14 -24.38 0.78 0.78
C ALA A 14 -23.01 0.63 0.12
N LEU A 15 -21.96 0.98 0.85
CA LEU A 15 -20.57 0.91 0.39
C LEU A 15 -19.83 -0.14 1.21
N CYS A 16 -19.15 -1.06 0.54
CA CYS A 16 -18.26 -2.03 1.19
C CYS A 16 -16.81 -1.59 1.02
N GLY A 17 -16.11 -1.34 2.11
CA GLY A 17 -14.67 -1.09 2.12
C GLY A 17 -13.80 -2.34 1.89
N SER A 18 -14.39 -3.45 1.44
CA SER A 18 -13.69 -4.71 1.25
C SER A 18 -14.15 -5.40 -0.02
N LEU A 19 -13.21 -5.60 -0.93
CA LEU A 19 -13.50 -6.20 -2.23
C LEU A 19 -13.42 -7.74 -2.21
N ARG A 20 -12.97 -8.35 -1.10
CA ARG A 20 -12.81 -9.80 -0.90
C ARG A 20 -14.09 -10.60 -1.22
N LYS A 21 -13.94 -11.72 -1.94
CA LYS A 21 -14.97 -12.76 -2.19
C LYS A 21 -15.79 -13.18 -0.96
N GLY A 22 -15.12 -13.41 0.17
CA GLY A 22 -15.74 -13.81 1.43
C GLY A 22 -15.80 -12.73 2.51
N SER A 23 -15.66 -11.45 2.19
CA SER A 23 -15.73 -10.39 3.22
C SER A 23 -17.03 -10.49 3.99
N TYR A 24 -16.98 -10.55 5.33
CA TYR A 24 -18.19 -10.51 6.14
C TYR A 24 -18.96 -9.21 5.90
N ASN A 25 -18.27 -8.08 5.72
CA ASN A 25 -18.88 -6.79 5.37
C ASN A 25 -19.50 -6.79 3.96
N ARG A 26 -18.92 -7.55 3.01
CA ARG A 26 -19.52 -7.74 1.67
C ARG A 26 -20.66 -8.76 1.71
N GLY A 27 -20.57 -9.80 2.53
CA GLY A 27 -21.58 -10.83 2.74
C GLY A 27 -22.83 -10.26 3.42
N LEU A 28 -22.68 -9.28 4.30
CA LEU A 28 -23.76 -8.41 4.77
C LEU A 28 -24.46 -7.65 3.61
N LEU A 29 -23.82 -7.55 2.45
CA LEU A 29 -24.27 -6.77 1.28
C LEU A 29 -24.54 -7.59 0.00
N ARG A 30 -24.04 -8.84 -0.19
CA ARG A 30 -24.33 -9.82 -1.28
C ARG A 30 -23.47 -11.12 -1.24
N ALA A 31 -24.01 -12.18 -1.88
CA ALA A 31 -23.47 -13.55 -2.02
C ALA A 31 -22.36 -13.72 -3.10
N ASP A 32 -21.43 -14.68 -2.85
CA ASP A 32 -20.46 -15.40 -3.73
C ASP A 32 -19.57 -14.61 -4.75
N GLY A 33 -18.35 -14.98 -5.20
CA GLY A 33 -17.66 -16.24 -5.07
C GLY A 33 -16.37 -16.48 -5.93
N THR A 34 -15.40 -15.56 -6.20
CA THR A 34 -13.97 -15.79 -6.66
C THR A 34 -13.11 -14.50 -6.56
N TYR A 35 -11.76 -14.55 -6.64
CA TYR A 35 -10.94 -13.34 -6.84
C TYR A 35 -11.02 -12.88 -8.31
N PRO A 36 -11.06 -11.57 -8.59
CA PRO A 36 -10.94 -11.07 -9.97
C PRO A 36 -9.59 -11.47 -10.60
N PRO A 37 -9.53 -11.81 -11.90
CA PRO A 37 -8.28 -12.21 -12.56
C PRO A 37 -7.12 -11.20 -12.41
N VAL A 38 -7.42 -9.90 -12.43
CA VAL A 38 -6.42 -8.83 -12.22
C VAL A 38 -5.80 -8.87 -10.82
N VAL A 39 -6.58 -9.28 -9.80
CA VAL A 39 -6.09 -9.43 -8.43
C VAL A 39 -5.19 -10.64 -8.33
N GLU A 40 -5.53 -11.74 -9.01
CA GLU A 40 -4.68 -12.93 -9.02
C GLU A 40 -3.35 -12.65 -9.72
N ALA A 41 -3.37 -12.00 -10.90
CA ALA A 41 -2.15 -11.61 -11.61
C ALA A 41 -1.25 -10.69 -10.76
N PHE A 42 -1.83 -9.74 -10.03
CA PHE A 42 -1.10 -8.90 -9.08
C PHE A 42 -0.48 -9.73 -7.95
N ARG A 43 -1.24 -10.64 -7.33
CA ARG A 43 -0.77 -11.51 -6.24
C ARG A 43 0.43 -12.36 -6.67
N GLN A 44 0.39 -12.91 -7.89
CA GLN A 44 1.50 -13.71 -8.43
C GLN A 44 2.79 -12.90 -8.60
N LYS A 45 2.70 -11.62 -9.01
CA LYS A 45 3.87 -10.74 -9.09
C LYS A 45 4.50 -10.49 -7.72
N ILE A 46 3.69 -10.30 -6.68
CA ILE A 46 4.17 -10.11 -5.31
C ILE A 46 4.80 -11.40 -4.78
N LEU A 47 4.16 -12.55 -5.03
CA LEU A 47 4.68 -13.85 -4.63
C LEU A 47 6.07 -14.11 -5.23
N ALA A 48 6.26 -13.80 -6.51
CA ALA A 48 7.52 -13.98 -7.23
C ALA A 48 8.64 -12.98 -6.85
N ALA A 49 8.30 -11.84 -6.22
CA ALA A 49 9.29 -10.82 -5.87
C ALA A 49 10.10 -11.23 -4.62
N ASP A 50 11.43 -11.04 -4.65
CA ASP A 50 12.29 -11.25 -3.48
C ASP A 50 12.05 -10.22 -2.37
N SER A 51 11.71 -8.99 -2.76
CA SER A 51 11.46 -7.86 -1.85
C SER A 51 10.47 -6.87 -2.46
N VAL A 52 9.96 -5.95 -1.64
CA VAL A 52 8.93 -4.98 -2.05
C VAL A 52 9.35 -3.55 -1.71
N LEU A 53 9.35 -2.67 -2.71
CA LEU A 53 9.47 -1.23 -2.51
C LEU A 53 8.08 -0.59 -2.62
N PHE A 54 7.62 0.02 -1.53
CA PHE A 54 6.38 0.79 -1.51
C PHE A 54 6.66 2.26 -1.81
N ALA A 55 5.93 2.83 -2.77
CA ALA A 55 5.92 4.25 -3.05
C ALA A 55 4.48 4.78 -2.96
N SER A 56 4.21 5.71 -2.04
CA SER A 56 2.88 6.32 -1.88
C SER A 56 2.98 7.70 -1.24
N PRO A 57 2.12 8.66 -1.63
CA PRO A 57 1.94 9.88 -0.85
C PRO A 57 1.19 9.59 0.46
N GLU A 58 0.93 10.64 1.24
CA GLU A 58 0.14 10.61 2.48
C GLU A 58 -1.19 11.34 2.26
N TYR A 59 -2.29 10.67 2.55
CA TYR A 59 -3.63 11.27 2.54
C TYR A 59 -4.14 11.35 3.96
N ASN A 60 -4.42 12.57 4.43
CA ASN A 60 -4.97 12.85 5.75
C ASN A 60 -4.25 12.10 6.89
N TYR A 61 -2.92 12.25 6.93
CA TYR A 61 -2.04 11.62 7.91
C TYR A 61 -1.97 10.08 7.86
N SER A 62 -2.36 9.44 6.76
CA SER A 62 -2.36 7.97 6.68
C SER A 62 -2.01 7.43 5.29
N VAL A 63 -1.94 6.10 5.23
CA VAL A 63 -1.79 5.30 4.01
C VAL A 63 -2.94 5.63 3.05
N THR A 64 -2.62 5.76 1.76
CA THR A 64 -3.63 6.05 0.75
C THR A 64 -4.59 4.87 0.57
N GLY A 65 -5.86 5.18 0.26
CA GLY A 65 -6.87 4.16 -0.06
C GLY A 65 -6.42 3.17 -1.14
N PRO A 66 -5.86 3.63 -2.28
CA PRO A 66 -5.34 2.75 -3.33
C PRO A 66 -4.26 1.78 -2.83
N LEU A 67 -3.26 2.26 -2.08
CA LEU A 67 -2.19 1.40 -1.56
C LEU A 67 -2.76 0.39 -0.55
N LYS A 68 -3.60 0.84 0.39
CA LYS A 68 -4.19 -0.04 1.39
C LYS A 68 -5.07 -1.12 0.74
N ASN A 69 -5.82 -0.76 -0.29
CA ASN A 69 -6.64 -1.70 -1.05
C ASN A 69 -5.79 -2.76 -1.78
N ALA A 70 -4.67 -2.37 -2.42
CA ALA A 70 -3.74 -3.32 -3.03
C ALA A 70 -3.17 -4.30 -1.99
N ILE A 71 -2.75 -3.77 -0.83
CA ILE A 71 -2.26 -4.56 0.31
C ILE A 71 -3.31 -5.57 0.77
N ASP A 72 -4.55 -5.13 0.97
CA ASP A 72 -5.64 -5.96 1.49
C ASP A 72 -6.07 -7.07 0.53
N TRP A 73 -5.92 -6.85 -0.78
CA TRP A 73 -6.14 -7.89 -1.78
C TRP A 73 -5.09 -9.00 -1.75
N ALA A 74 -3.82 -8.63 -1.61
CA ALA A 74 -2.72 -9.58 -1.56
C ALA A 74 -2.53 -10.25 -0.19
N SER A 75 -3.03 -9.65 0.90
CA SER A 75 -2.98 -10.26 2.23
C SER A 75 -3.93 -11.46 2.41
N ARG A 76 -4.90 -11.60 1.51
CA ARG A 76 -5.87 -12.69 1.58
C ARG A 76 -5.20 -14.06 1.46
N PRO A 77 -5.61 -15.08 2.24
CA PRO A 77 -4.98 -16.40 2.22
C PRO A 77 -4.86 -16.99 0.80
N PRO A 78 -3.66 -17.49 0.42
CA PRO A 78 -2.41 -17.38 1.18
C PRO A 78 -1.88 -15.93 1.20
N ASN A 79 -1.40 -15.45 2.36
CA ASN A 79 -0.79 -14.12 2.48
C ASN A 79 0.50 -14.08 1.67
N VAL A 80 0.51 -13.39 0.53
CA VAL A 80 1.68 -13.35 -0.37
C VAL A 80 2.73 -12.31 0.03
N TRP A 81 2.49 -11.56 1.11
CA TRP A 81 3.43 -10.57 1.64
C TRP A 81 4.45 -11.14 2.63
N ALA A 82 4.13 -12.27 3.27
CA ALA A 82 4.88 -12.79 4.41
C ALA A 82 6.36 -13.07 4.08
N ASP A 83 7.23 -12.82 5.07
CA ASP A 83 8.65 -13.12 5.08
C ASP A 83 9.48 -12.39 4.01
N LYS A 84 8.90 -11.38 3.35
CA LYS A 84 9.60 -10.55 2.35
C LYS A 84 10.22 -9.32 2.98
N ALA A 85 11.42 -8.97 2.51
CA ALA A 85 12.04 -7.68 2.79
C ALA A 85 11.22 -6.56 2.14
N ALA A 86 11.13 -5.40 2.79
CA ALA A 86 10.44 -4.25 2.24
C ALA A 86 11.10 -2.92 2.59
N ALA A 87 10.91 -1.93 1.73
CA ALA A 87 11.26 -0.53 1.97
C ALA A 87 10.10 0.38 1.59
N ILE A 88 10.11 1.61 2.11
CA ILE A 88 9.07 2.60 1.85
C ILE A 88 9.75 3.92 1.44
N VAL A 89 9.27 4.50 0.36
CA VAL A 89 9.62 5.84 -0.10
C VAL A 89 8.34 6.64 -0.28
N SER A 90 8.39 7.94 -0.02
CA SER A 90 7.24 8.81 -0.23
C SER A 90 7.66 10.19 -0.69
N ALA A 91 6.80 10.81 -1.50
CA ALA A 91 6.91 12.18 -1.94
C ALA A 91 5.55 12.87 -1.76
N GLY A 92 5.56 14.11 -1.29
CA GLY A 92 4.35 14.89 -1.05
C GLY A 92 4.67 16.25 -0.47
N GLY A 93 3.68 16.96 0.08
CA GLY A 93 3.91 18.22 0.78
C GLY A 93 4.31 18.05 2.24
N GLY A 94 4.89 19.11 2.82
CA GLY A 94 5.25 19.15 4.24
C GLY A 94 6.22 18.04 4.61
N PHE A 95 5.76 17.08 5.41
CA PHE A 95 6.58 15.97 5.92
C PHE A 95 6.84 14.85 4.88
N GLY A 96 6.52 15.08 3.59
CA GLY A 96 6.87 14.17 2.50
C GLY A 96 6.24 12.78 2.60
N GLY A 97 5.21 12.61 3.42
CA GLY A 97 4.48 11.36 3.64
C GLY A 97 4.95 10.48 4.80
N GLY A 98 5.82 10.99 5.68
CA GLY A 98 6.40 10.18 6.75
C GLY A 98 5.41 9.54 7.74
N ARG A 99 4.25 10.16 8.02
CA ARG A 99 3.27 9.54 8.95
C ARG A 99 2.60 8.34 8.32
N SER A 100 2.28 8.43 7.03
CA SER A 100 1.74 7.28 6.28
C SER A 100 2.70 6.08 6.30
N GLN A 101 4.02 6.31 6.31
CA GLN A 101 5.00 5.23 6.39
C GLN A 101 4.93 4.50 7.74
N TYR A 102 4.74 5.19 8.85
CA TYR A 102 4.61 4.54 10.17
C TYR A 102 3.32 3.72 10.27
N HIS A 103 2.19 4.20 9.71
CA HIS A 103 0.97 3.40 9.60
C HIS A 103 1.16 2.17 8.69
N LEU A 104 1.91 2.32 7.59
CA LEU A 104 2.24 1.19 6.71
C LEU A 104 3.13 0.15 7.43
N ARG A 105 4.11 0.59 8.22
CA ARG A 105 4.93 -0.30 9.06
C ARG A 105 4.06 -1.09 10.04
N GLN A 106 3.12 -0.43 10.71
CA GLN A 106 2.16 -1.10 11.59
C GLN A 106 1.31 -2.13 10.83
N THR A 107 0.89 -1.82 9.60
CA THR A 107 0.17 -2.77 8.74
C THR A 107 1.05 -3.98 8.41
N GLY A 108 2.33 -3.78 8.10
CA GLY A 108 3.23 -4.88 7.75
C GLY A 108 3.55 -5.83 8.92
N VAL A 109 3.38 -5.40 10.18
CA VAL A 109 3.46 -6.32 11.34
C VAL A 109 2.44 -7.44 11.18
N TYR A 110 1.18 -7.13 10.85
CA TYR A 110 0.15 -8.15 10.63
C TYR A 110 0.46 -9.04 9.40
N LEU A 111 1.07 -8.46 8.38
CA LEU A 111 1.38 -9.16 7.13
C LEU A 111 2.67 -9.98 7.19
N ASN A 112 3.38 -9.93 8.31
CA ASN A 112 4.72 -10.50 8.46
C ASN A 112 5.70 -9.98 7.39
N LEU A 113 5.65 -8.68 7.07
CA LEU A 113 6.63 -7.99 6.24
C LEU A 113 7.81 -7.54 7.09
N HIS A 114 9.02 -7.66 6.55
CA HIS A 114 10.23 -7.18 7.21
C HIS A 114 10.69 -5.88 6.56
N PHE A 115 10.44 -4.74 7.21
CA PHE A 115 10.91 -3.45 6.69
C PHE A 115 12.36 -3.16 7.06
N ILE A 116 13.11 -2.55 6.15
CA ILE A 116 14.31 -1.80 6.55
C ILE A 116 13.90 -0.62 7.42
N ASN A 117 14.66 -0.37 8.48
CA ASN A 117 14.40 0.74 9.40
C ASN A 117 15.23 1.99 9.07
N LYS A 118 16.37 1.81 8.37
CA LYS A 118 17.24 2.90 7.92
C LYS A 118 17.85 2.62 6.53
N PRO A 119 18.11 3.67 5.74
CA PRO A 119 17.65 5.05 5.97
C PRO A 119 16.11 5.18 5.82
N GLU A 120 15.55 6.33 6.19
CA GLU A 120 14.16 6.68 5.92
C GLU A 120 14.09 7.74 4.83
N PHE A 121 13.12 7.63 3.91
CA PHE A 121 12.99 8.53 2.77
C PHE A 121 11.61 9.19 2.72
N PHE A 122 11.56 10.48 3.06
CA PHE A 122 10.39 11.35 2.93
C PHE A 122 10.80 12.59 2.15
N LEU A 123 10.22 12.82 0.98
CA LEU A 123 10.58 13.94 0.11
C LEU A 123 9.48 14.99 0.10
N ASN A 124 9.81 16.22 0.53
CA ASN A 124 8.94 17.36 0.30
C ASN A 124 9.06 17.81 -1.16
N ALA A 125 8.16 17.33 -2.02
CA ALA A 125 8.24 17.51 -3.46
C ALA A 125 8.01 18.96 -3.91
N PHE A 126 7.34 19.77 -3.07
CA PHE A 126 7.00 21.17 -3.40
C PHE A 126 8.00 22.19 -2.84
N GLN A 127 9.03 21.75 -2.12
CA GLN A 127 10.07 22.63 -1.59
C GLN A 127 11.08 22.99 -2.71
N PRO A 128 11.36 24.29 -2.95
CA PRO A 128 12.43 24.70 -3.87
C PRO A 128 13.83 24.26 -3.39
N PRO A 129 14.78 23.97 -4.31
CA PRO A 129 14.60 23.89 -5.76
C PRO A 129 13.75 22.67 -6.18
N PRO A 130 13.15 22.67 -7.39
CA PRO A 130 12.30 21.58 -7.87
C PRO A 130 12.97 20.21 -7.72
N LYS A 131 12.20 19.24 -7.20
CA LYS A 131 12.71 17.87 -6.99
C LYS A 131 12.52 16.98 -8.21
N PHE A 132 11.50 17.29 -9.00
CA PHE A 132 11.15 16.59 -10.23
C PHE A 132 11.09 17.55 -11.40
N ASP A 133 11.37 17.07 -12.61
CA ASP A 133 11.12 17.80 -13.84
C ASP A 133 9.65 17.69 -14.29
N THR A 134 9.32 18.25 -15.46
CA THR A 134 7.96 18.24 -16.03
C THR A 134 7.48 16.86 -16.46
N GLU A 135 8.38 15.89 -16.62
CA GLU A 135 8.05 14.51 -16.99
C GLU A 135 7.91 13.61 -15.74
N GLY A 136 8.19 14.15 -14.55
CA GLY A 136 8.14 13.40 -13.29
C GLY A 136 9.43 12.65 -12.98
N ASN A 137 10.54 12.94 -13.67
CA ASN A 137 11.83 12.36 -13.33
C ASN A 137 12.40 13.06 -12.10
N LEU A 138 12.93 12.29 -11.14
CA LEU A 138 13.65 12.85 -10.00
C LEU A 138 14.92 13.53 -10.51
N ILE A 139 15.10 14.82 -10.26
CA ILE A 139 16.28 15.61 -10.69
C ILE A 139 17.17 16.05 -9.51
N ASP A 140 16.61 16.08 -8.30
CA ASP A 140 17.36 16.46 -7.10
C ASP A 140 18.45 15.42 -6.77
N VAL A 141 19.71 15.86 -6.80
CA VAL A 141 20.88 14.98 -6.62
C VAL A 141 20.92 14.34 -5.24
N ALA A 142 20.61 15.10 -4.19
CA ALA A 142 20.61 14.59 -2.82
C ALA A 142 19.52 13.52 -2.62
N ALA A 143 18.34 13.73 -3.19
CA ALA A 143 17.27 12.74 -3.19
C ALA A 143 17.64 11.48 -3.98
N LYS A 144 18.36 11.61 -5.12
CA LYS A 144 18.87 10.44 -5.87
C LYS A 144 19.82 9.60 -5.04
N GLU A 145 20.81 10.23 -4.38
CA GLU A 145 21.75 9.51 -3.54
C GLU A 145 21.05 8.82 -2.36
N LYS A 146 20.12 9.51 -1.71
CA LYS A 146 19.35 8.91 -0.61
C LYS A 146 18.45 7.76 -1.07
N LEU A 147 17.86 7.85 -2.26
CA LEU A 147 17.09 6.76 -2.85
C LEU A 147 18.00 5.55 -3.16
N LYS A 148 19.21 5.78 -3.66
CA LYS A 148 20.22 4.74 -3.88
C LYS A 148 20.58 4.03 -2.57
N GLU A 149 20.79 4.77 -1.48
CA GLU A 149 21.05 4.20 -0.16
C GLU A 149 19.90 3.30 0.34
N ILE A 150 18.65 3.71 0.12
CA ILE A 150 17.46 2.90 0.42
C ILE A 150 17.49 1.57 -0.36
N LEU A 151 17.75 1.64 -1.66
CA LEU A 151 17.78 0.46 -2.54
C LEU A 151 18.91 -0.50 -2.15
N LEU A 152 20.09 0.01 -1.83
CA LEU A 152 21.21 -0.79 -1.34
C LEU A 152 20.88 -1.44 0.01
N SER A 153 20.27 -0.70 0.95
CA SER A 153 19.84 -1.24 2.23
C SER A 153 18.79 -2.34 2.07
N LEU A 154 17.80 -2.14 1.18
CA LEU A 154 16.80 -3.15 0.85
C LEU A 154 17.44 -4.40 0.24
N TYR A 155 18.35 -4.24 -0.71
CA TYR A 155 19.08 -5.33 -1.34
C TYR A 155 19.86 -6.17 -0.32
N THR A 156 20.70 -5.53 0.49
CA THR A 156 21.46 -6.19 1.56
C THR A 156 20.56 -6.88 2.58
N PHE A 157 19.43 -6.26 2.95
CA PHE A 157 18.49 -6.89 3.87
C PHE A 157 17.77 -8.09 3.25
N THR A 158 17.45 -8.03 1.97
CA THR A 158 16.86 -9.14 1.21
C THR A 158 17.79 -10.35 1.20
N LEU A 159 19.07 -10.17 0.85
CA LEU A 159 20.05 -11.25 0.85
C LEU A 159 20.20 -11.91 2.22
N ARG A 160 20.27 -11.09 3.28
CA ARG A 160 20.35 -11.56 4.66
C ARG A 160 19.16 -12.40 5.08
N LEU A 161 17.92 -11.98 4.75
CA LEU A 161 16.72 -12.77 5.05
C LEU A 161 16.67 -14.10 4.27
N GLN A 162 17.28 -14.13 3.08
CA GLN A 162 17.41 -15.34 2.26
C GLN A 162 18.58 -16.24 2.71
N GLY A 163 19.32 -15.89 3.77
CA GLY A 163 20.50 -16.63 4.21
C GLY A 163 21.69 -16.56 3.23
N LYS A 164 21.68 -15.60 2.31
CA LYS A 164 22.77 -15.35 1.36
C LYS A 164 23.73 -14.32 1.94
N CYS A 165 25.03 -14.43 1.65
CA CYS A 165 25.98 -13.38 1.99
C CYS A 165 25.61 -12.09 1.26
N ALA A 166 25.59 -10.98 2.01
CA ALA A 166 25.21 -9.65 1.51
C ALA A 166 26.31 -8.98 0.70
#